data_AF-A0A7C7XFF7-F1
#
_entry.id   AF-A0A7C7XFF7-F1
#
_cell.length_a   1.000
_cell.length_b   1.000
_cell.length_c   1.000
_cell.angle_alpha   90.00
_cell.angle_beta   90.00
_cell.angle_gamma   90.00
#
_symmetry.space_group_name_H-M   'P 1'
#
loop_
_entity.id
_entity.type
_entity.pdbx_description
1 polymer ?
#
loop_
_entity_poly.entity_id
_entity_poly.type
_entity_poly.pdbx_seq_one_letter_code
_entity_poly.pdbx_strand_id
1 'polypeptide(L)' 'MTEHNHAAVDPEIAELWRTVLTDGHIDKPSSYLPVANRCGMCLIPLSGFGGAVMKTLRGRTPSRKKNPAMCNL' A
#
# COMPACT_ATOMS: atom_id res chain seq x y z
N MET A 1 33.25 -9.27 15.10
CA MET A 1 32.23 -8.37 14.53
C MET A 1 32.58 -8.19 13.07
N THR A 2 31.83 -8.79 12.15
CA THR A 2 32.01 -8.60 10.71
C THR A 2 31.46 -7.23 10.34
N GLU A 3 32.33 -6.35 9.82
CA GLU A 3 31.92 -5.05 9.28
C GLU A 3 30.98 -5.30 8.09
N HIS A 4 29.72 -4.89 8.23
CA HIS A 4 28.78 -4.91 7.12
C HIS A 4 29.17 -3.78 6.17
N ASN A 5 29.75 -4.16 5.03
CA ASN A 5 30.13 -3.24 3.98
C ASN A 5 28.84 -2.68 3.34
N HIS A 6 28.36 -1.55 3.86
CA HIS A 6 27.27 -0.78 3.27
C HIS A 6 27.81 -0.04 2.05
N ALA A 7 28.17 -0.78 1.00
CA ALA A 7 28.39 -0.17 -0.31
C ALA A 7 27.17 0.69 -0.64
N ALA A 8 27.41 1.93 -1.10
CA ALA A 8 26.34 2.85 -1.43
C ALA A 8 25.36 2.15 -2.40
N VAL A 9 24.13 1.97 -1.95
CA VAL A 9 23.08 1.32 -2.75
C VAL A 9 22.82 2.21 -3.96
N ASP A 10 22.75 1.59 -5.14
CA ASP A 10 22.41 2.28 -6.38
C ASP A 10 21.11 3.10 -6.20
N PRO A 11 21.09 4.40 -6.58
CA PRO A 11 19.91 5.24 -6.42
C PRO A 11 18.65 4.70 -7.09
N GLU A 12 18.77 4.05 -8.25
CA GLU A 12 17.63 3.46 -8.96
C GLU A 12 17.06 2.29 -8.18
N ILE A 13 17.93 1.45 -7.61
CA ILE A 13 17.52 0.32 -6.77
C ILE A 13 16.85 0.82 -5.48
N ALA A 14 17.40 1.88 -4.87
CA ALA A 14 16.81 2.48 -3.67
C ALA A 14 15.40 3.02 -3.94
N GLU A 15 15.19 3.68 -5.09
CA GLU A 15 13.88 4.21 -5.48
C GLU A 15 12.88 3.11 -5.85
N LEU A 16 13.35 2.03 -6.48
CA LEU A 16 12.54 0.85 -6.74
C LEU A 16 12.04 0.24 -5.42
N TRP A 17 12.95 0.02 -4.45
CA TRP A 17 12.57 -0.48 -3.13
C TRP A 17 11.64 0.47 -2.40
N ARG A 18 11.85 1.78 -2.52
CA ARG A 18 10.95 2.79 -1.95
C ARG A 18 9.54 2.61 -2.49
N THR A 19 9.39 2.61 -3.81
CA THR A 19 8.10 2.46 -4.50
C THR A 19 7.41 1.15 -4.11
N VAL A 20 8.16 0.05 -4.13
CA VAL A 20 7.63 -1.28 -3.80
C VAL A 20 7.17 -1.36 -2.33
N LEU A 21 7.88 -0.73 -1.41
CA LEU A 21 7.55 -0.76 0.03
C LEU A 21 6.44 0.24 0.41
N THR A 22 6.28 1.34 -0.32
CA THR A 22 5.23 2.34 -0.01
C THR A 22 3.92 2.05 -0.71
N ASP A 23 3.98 1.64 -1.97
CA ASP A 23 2.79 1.50 -2.81
C ASP A 23 2.33 0.04 -2.88
N GLY A 24 3.26 -0.90 -2.66
CA GLY A 24 3.07 -2.33 -2.81
C GLY A 24 2.85 -2.75 -4.26
N HIS A 25 2.73 -4.05 -4.49
CA HIS A 25 2.43 -4.56 -5.82
C HIS A 25 0.94 -4.43 -6.12
N ILE A 26 0.57 -3.41 -6.91
CA ILE A 26 -0.82 -3.17 -7.32
C ILE A 26 -1.40 -4.35 -8.14
N ASP A 27 -0.53 -5.14 -8.78
CA ASP A 27 -0.90 -6.16 -9.77
C ASP A 27 -0.90 -7.61 -9.25
N LYS A 28 -0.39 -7.87 -8.04
CA LYS A 28 -0.18 -9.24 -7.54
C LYS A 28 -0.83 -9.45 -6.16
N PRO A 29 -1.98 -10.15 -6.08
CA PRO A 29 -2.67 -10.40 -4.82
C PRO A 29 -1.88 -11.28 -3.83
N SER A 30 -0.82 -11.98 -4.29
CA SER A 30 0.06 -12.82 -3.47
C SER A 30 1.36 -12.13 -3.04
N SER A 31 1.53 -10.84 -3.28
CA SER A 31 2.76 -10.15 -2.87
C SER A 31 2.80 -9.92 -1.36
N TYR A 32 3.91 -10.33 -0.74
CA TYR A 32 4.16 -10.23 0.71
C TYR A 32 4.46 -8.79 1.19
N LEU A 33 4.55 -7.83 0.28
CA LEU A 33 4.90 -6.44 0.60
C LEU A 33 3.64 -5.61 0.83
N PRO A 34 3.68 -4.63 1.76
CA PRO A 34 2.49 -3.92 2.20
C PRO A 34 1.86 -3.15 1.03
N VAL A 35 0.76 -3.69 0.50
CA VAL A 35 -0.09 -3.02 -0.49
C VAL A 35 -0.89 -1.93 0.19
N ALA A 36 -1.24 -0.87 -0.55
CA ALA A 36 -2.17 0.17 -0.11
C ALA A 36 -3.34 -0.44 0.70
N ASN A 37 -3.58 0.07 1.91
CA ASN A 37 -4.56 -0.44 2.87
C ASN A 37 -5.90 -0.76 2.15
N ARG A 38 -6.40 -2.00 2.28
CA ARG A 38 -7.61 -2.46 1.61
C ARG A 38 -8.72 -2.77 2.61
N CYS A 39 -9.96 -2.65 2.18
CA CYS A 39 -11.09 -3.11 2.98
C CYS A 39 -11.01 -4.63 3.16
N GLY A 40 -11.06 -5.13 4.40
CA GLY A 40 -10.99 -6.56 4.70
C GLY A 40 -12.15 -7.39 4.15
N MET A 41 -13.26 -6.76 3.75
CA MET A 41 -14.45 -7.46 3.22
C MET A 41 -14.52 -7.47 1.70
N CYS A 42 -14.23 -6.33 1.05
CA CYS A 42 -14.39 -6.18 -0.40
C CYS A 42 -13.07 -5.95 -1.15
N LEU A 43 -11.94 -5.95 -0.43
CA LEU A 43 -10.58 -5.83 -0.96
C LEU A 43 -10.33 -4.58 -1.83
N ILE A 44 -11.22 -3.59 -1.75
CA ILE A 44 -11.03 -2.31 -2.43
C ILE A 44 -9.95 -1.50 -1.73
N PRO A 45 -9.10 -0.78 -2.48
CA PRO A 45 -8.11 0.12 -1.89
C PRO A 45 -8.81 1.26 -1.14
N LEU A 46 -8.38 1.48 0.10
CA LEU A 46 -8.83 2.54 1.00
C LEU A 46 -7.83 3.70 1.07
N SER A 47 -6.58 3.49 0.65
CA SER A 47 -5.52 4.51 0.61
C SER A 47 -4.86 4.61 -0.78
N GLY A 48 -3.95 5.56 -0.94
CA GLY A 48 -3.24 5.82 -2.21
C GLY A 48 -4.15 6.39 -3.31
N PHE A 49 -3.65 6.39 -4.55
CA PHE A 49 -4.41 6.85 -5.72
C PHE A 49 -5.70 6.05 -5.92
N GLY A 50 -5.63 4.72 -5.76
CA GLY A 50 -6.80 3.85 -5.82
C GLY A 50 -7.88 4.21 -4.79
N GLY A 51 -7.49 4.52 -3.56
CA GLY A 51 -8.40 5.00 -2.52
C GLY A 51 -9.03 6.35 -2.85
N ALA A 52 -8.26 7.28 -3.45
CA ALA A 52 -8.78 8.57 -3.90
C ALA A 52 -9.84 8.40 -5.00
N VAL A 53 -9.58 7.55 -6.00
CA VAL A 53 -10.52 7.23 -7.07
C VAL A 53 -11.79 6.54 -6.53
N MET A 54 -11.64 5.57 -5.62
CA MET A 54 -12.79 4.88 -5.04
C MET A 54 -13.64 5.79 -4.14
N LYS A 55 -13.01 6.77 -3.48
CA LYS A 55 -13.69 7.81 -2.73
C LYS A 55 -14.48 8.75 -3.64
N THR A 56 -13.90 9.20 -4.75
CA THR A 56 -14.56 10.15 -5.66
C THR A 56 -15.64 9.50 -6.51
N LEU A 57 -15.40 8.31 -7.06
CA LEU A 57 -16.33 7.67 -8.00
C LEU A 57 -17.40 6.81 -7.32
N ARG A 58 -17.08 6.20 -6.17
CA ARG A 58 -17.99 5.25 -5.48
C ARG A 58 -18.32 5.65 -4.04
N GLY A 59 -17.87 6.81 -3.56
CA GLY A 59 -18.12 7.28 -2.19
C GLY A 59 -17.51 6.40 -1.10
N ARG A 60 -16.58 5.50 -1.46
CA ARG A 60 -15.98 4.53 -0.53
C ARG A 60 -14.85 5.19 0.24
N THR A 61 -15.00 5.24 1.55
CA THR A 61 -14.02 5.78 2.50
C THR A 61 -13.82 4.80 3.65
N PRO A 62 -12.69 4.84 4.37
CA PRO A 62 -12.52 4.06 5.59
C PRO A 62 -13.64 4.35 6.60
N SER A 63 -14.17 3.32 7.26
CA SER A 63 -15.16 3.46 8.31
C SER A 63 -14.53 4.19 9.50
N ARG A 64 -15.07 5.37 9.81
CA ARG A 64 -14.57 6.20 10.91
C ARG A 64 -14.88 5.63 12.30
N LYS A 65 -15.91 4.78 12.42
CA LYS A 65 -16.54 4.47 13.72
C LYS A 65 -16.41 3.01 14.18
N LYS A 66 -16.27 2.06 13.25
CA LYS A 66 -16.30 0.61 13.59
C LYS A 66 -14.98 -0.10 13.32
N ASN A 67 -14.35 0.14 12.17
CA ASN A 67 -13.06 -0.48 11.84
C ASN A 67 -12.39 0.26 10.66
N PRO A 68 -11.23 0.90 10.86
CA PRO A 68 -10.51 1.57 9.77
C PRO A 68 -10.00 0.63 8.68
N ALA A 69 -9.99 -0.69 8.91
CA ALA A 69 -9.73 -1.71 7.89
C ALA A 69 -10.99 -2.09 7.07
N MET A 70 -12.12 -1.40 7.25
CA MET A 70 -13.36 -1.66 6.53
C MET A 70 -13.83 -0.37 5.85
N CYS A 71 -14.39 -0.47 4.63
CA CYS A 71 -15.03 0.67 3.99
C CYS A 71 -16.34 1.04 4.70
N ASN A 72 -16.79 2.28 4.54
CA ASN A 72 -18.16 2.70 4.82
C ASN A 72 -19.10 1.98 3.82
N LEU A 73 -19.67 0.87 4.27
CA LEU A 73 -20.98 0.45 3.79
C LEU A 73 -22.02 1.21 4.61
#